data_AF-G6XIY7-F1
#
_entry.id   AF-G6XIY7-F1
#
_cell.length_a   1.000
_cell.length_b   1.000
_cell.length_c   1.000
_cell.angle_alpha   90.00
_cell.angle_beta   90.00
_cell.angle_gamma   90.00
#
_symmetry.space_group_name_H-M   'P 1'
#
loop_
_entity.id
_entity.type
_entity.pdbx_description
1 polymer ?
#
loop_
_entity_poly.entity_id
_entity_poly.type
_entity_poly.pdbx_seq_one_letter_code
_entity_poly.pdbx_strand_id
1 'polypeptide(L)' 'MNLFHQDEENDRQEVDSEAHELIQEVISHLEKALRNLPENNPAYQDIAAAADTADALQSVLRG' A
#
# COMPACT_ATOMS: atom_id res chain seq x y z
N MET A 1 -4.89 -16.83 -33.21
CA MET A 1 -3.78 -16.35 -32.36
C MET A 1 -4.26 -15.06 -31.70
N ASN A 2 -4.63 -15.12 -30.42
CA ASN A 2 -5.09 -13.95 -29.65
C ASN A 2 -3.86 -13.32 -28.96
N LEU A 3 -3.08 -12.52 -29.67
CA LEU A 3 -1.96 -11.77 -29.05
C LEU A 3 -2.46 -10.57 -28.23
N PHE A 4 -3.61 -9.99 -28.60
CA PHE A 4 -4.13 -8.77 -27.95
C PHE A 4 -4.65 -8.97 -26.51
N HIS A 5 -4.94 -10.20 -26.09
CA HIS A 5 -5.41 -10.46 -24.71
C HIS A 5 -4.25 -10.69 -23.73
N GLN A 6 -3.05 -11.04 -24.21
CA GLN A 6 -1.91 -11.29 -23.33
C GLN A 6 -1.27 -10.00 -22.84
N ASP A 7 -1.23 -8.95 -23.68
CA ASP A 7 -0.66 -7.65 -23.28
C ASP A 7 -1.48 -7.01 -22.14
N GLU A 8 -2.82 -7.03 -22.21
CA GLU A 8 -3.66 -6.44 -21.14
C GLU A 8 -3.59 -7.19 -19.80
N GLU A 9 -3.40 -8.51 -19.81
CA GLU A 9 -3.21 -9.29 -18.57
C GLU A 9 -1.82 -9.05 -17.96
N ASN A 10 -0.80 -8.86 -18.80
CA ASN A 10 0.56 -8.62 -18.36
C ASN A 10 0.70 -7.20 -17.78
N ASP A 11 0.11 -6.19 -18.44
CA ASP A 11 0.06 -4.81 -17.95
C ASP A 11 -0.68 -4.72 -16.61
N ARG A 12 -1.76 -5.50 -16.41
CA ARG A 12 -2.47 -5.55 -15.13
C ARG A 12 -1.63 -6.21 -14.02
N GLN A 13 -0.93 -7.30 -14.32
CA GLN A 13 -0.04 -7.96 -13.35
C GLN A 13 1.15 -7.08 -12.94
N GLU A 14 1.69 -6.30 -13.87
CA GLU A 14 2.77 -5.34 -13.60
C GLU A 14 2.27 -4.20 -12.70
N VAL A 15 1.11 -3.62 -13.02
CA VAL A 15 0.47 -2.58 -12.19
C VAL A 15 0.12 -3.10 -10.80
N ASP A 16 -0.37 -4.33 -10.67
CA ASP A 16 -0.68 -4.94 -9.37
C ASP A 16 0.59 -5.15 -8.53
N SER A 17 1.71 -5.48 -9.17
CA SER A 17 3.01 -5.66 -8.50
C SER A 17 3.61 -4.33 -8.05
N GLU A 18 3.63 -3.31 -8.91
CA GLU A 18 4.12 -1.97 -8.55
C GLU A 18 3.27 -1.33 -7.46
N ALA A 19 1.94 -1.46 -7.53
CA ALA A 19 1.04 -0.97 -6.48
C ALA A 19 1.31 -1.68 -5.15
N HIS A 20 1.62 -2.98 -5.16
CA HIS A 20 1.96 -3.72 -3.95
C HIS A 20 3.23 -3.19 -3.27
N GLU A 21 4.28 -2.95 -4.05
CA GLU A 21 5.56 -2.43 -3.56
C GLU A 21 5.39 -1.03 -2.96
N LEU A 22 4.69 -0.13 -3.66
CA LEU A 22 4.43 1.22 -3.18
C LEU A 22 3.63 1.24 -1.88
N ILE A 23 2.62 0.36 -1.74
CA ILE A 23 1.83 0.28 -0.51
C ILE A 23 2.69 -0.23 0.66
N GLN A 24 3.56 -1.20 0.43
CA GLN A 24 4.51 -1.67 1.44
C GLN A 24 5.49 -0.58 1.89
N GLU A 25 5.98 0.25 0.96
CA GLU A 25 6.81 1.40 1.32
C GLU A 25 6.04 2.43 2.15
N VAL A 26 4.78 2.72 1.80
CA VAL A 26 3.92 3.63 2.57
C VAL A 26 3.71 3.12 3.99
N ILE A 27 3.36 1.83 4.16
CA ILE A 27 3.21 1.21 5.48
C ILE A 27 4.52 1.33 6.28
N SER A 28 5.66 1.00 5.66
CA SER A 28 6.97 1.13 6.30
C SER A 28 7.27 2.55 6.78
N HIS A 29 6.94 3.56 5.98
CA HIS A 29 7.13 4.96 6.36
C HIS A 29 6.20 5.39 7.50
N LEU A 30 4.94 4.97 7.48
CA LEU A 30 3.96 5.30 8.52
C LEU A 30 4.33 4.64 9.86
N GLU A 31 4.74 3.37 9.84
CA GLU A 31 5.22 2.68 11.05
C GLU A 31 6.47 3.34 11.63
N LYS A 32 7.42 3.76 10.78
CA LYS A 32 8.61 4.51 11.22
C LYS A 32 8.21 5.85 11.82
N ALA A 33 7.22 6.54 11.25
CA ALA A 33 6.72 7.80 11.81
C ALA A 33 6.09 7.57 13.19
N LEU A 34 5.24 6.55 13.35
CA LEU A 34 4.61 6.22 14.62
C LEU A 34 5.61 5.86 15.73
N ARG A 35 6.65 5.07 15.40
CA ARG A 35 7.71 4.73 16.37
C ARG A 35 8.49 5.94 16.88
N ASN A 36 8.58 6.98 16.07
CA ASN A 36 9.31 8.21 16.42
C ASN A 36 8.40 9.32 16.97
N LEU A 37 7.08 9.14 16.93
CA LEU A 37 6.12 10.10 17.48
C LEU A 37 5.91 9.85 18.97
N PRO A 38 5.91 10.90 19.81
CA PRO A 38 5.38 10.80 21.17
C PRO A 38 3.89 10.42 21.13
N GLU A 39 3.44 9.53 22.02
CA GLU A 39 2.02 9.11 22.08
C GLU A 39 1.04 10.27 22.33
N ASN A 40 1.51 11.36 22.95
CA ASN A 40 0.71 12.57 23.18
C ASN A 40 0.68 13.54 21.97
N ASN A 41 1.30 13.16 20.86
CA ASN A 41 1.30 13.98 19.65
C ASN A 41 -0.07 13.84 18.95
N PRO A 42 -0.76 14.94 18.65
CA PRO A 42 -2.08 14.91 18.01
C PRO A 42 -2.08 14.20 16.65
N ALA A 43 -0.95 14.18 15.94
CA ALA A 43 -0.82 13.48 14.66
C ALA A 43 -0.68 11.95 14.81
N TYR A 44 -0.49 11.41 16.02
CA TYR A 44 -0.33 9.97 16.23
C TYR A 44 -1.55 9.19 15.73
N GLN A 45 -2.76 9.66 16.09
CA GLN A 45 -4.00 9.00 15.67
C GLN A 45 -4.20 9.05 14.15
N ASP A 46 -3.89 10.19 13.53
CA ASP A 46 -4.02 10.35 12.07
C ASP A 46 -3.05 9.44 11.31
N ILE A 47 -1.80 9.33 11.77
CA ILE A 47 -0.79 8.48 11.15
C ILE A 47 -1.12 6.99 11.37
N ALA A 48 -1.65 6.62 12.54
CA ALA A 48 -2.11 5.26 12.82
C ALA A 48 -3.26 4.87 11.89
N ALA A 49 -4.27 5.75 11.75
CA ALA A 49 -5.38 5.52 10.83
C ALA A 49 -4.93 5.42 9.36
N ALA A 50 -3.91 6.20 8.96
CA ALA A 50 -3.32 6.09 7.63
C ALA A 50 -2.61 4.73 7.41
N ALA A 51 -1.90 4.23 8.42
CA ALA A 51 -1.23 2.92 8.36
C ALA A 51 -2.25 1.79 8.21
N ASP A 52 -3.32 1.81 9.03
CA ASP A 52 -4.41 0.84 8.95
C ASP A 52 -5.12 0.88 7.59
N THR A 53 -5.30 2.08 7.02
CA THR A 53 -5.92 2.24 5.70
C THR A 53 -5.03 1.66 4.58
N ALA A 54 -3.71 1.87 4.67
CA ALA A 54 -2.76 1.31 3.71
C ALA A 54 -2.70 -0.23 3.78
N ASP A 55 -2.77 -0.81 4.99
CA ASP A 55 -2.84 -2.25 5.20
C ASP A 55 -4.15 -2.84 4.63
N ALA A 56 -5.28 -2.18 4.87
CA ALA A 56 -6.57 -2.56 4.28
C ALA A 56 -6.54 -2.50 2.75
N LEU A 57 -5.93 -1.47 2.15
CA LEU A 57 -5.76 -1.35 0.71
C LEU A 57 -4.93 -2.52 0.15
N GLN A 58 -3.86 -2.90 0.84
CA GLN A 58 -3.05 -4.06 0.46
C GLN A 58 -3.85 -5.37 0.49
N SER A 59 -4.72 -5.54 1.49
CA SER A 59 -5.58 -6.71 1.59
C SER A 59 -6.62 -6.77 0.46
N VAL A 60 -7.12 -5.62 -0.01
CA VAL A 60 -8.06 -5.55 -1.13
C VAL A 60 -7.37 -5.90 -2.45
N LEU A 61 -6.13 -5.46 -2.67
CA LEU A 61 -5.38 -5.78 -3.88
C LEU A 61 -4.87 -7.23 -3.94
N ARG A 62 -4.72 -7.91 -2.79
CA ARG A 62 -4.43 -9.35 -2.73
C ARG A 62 -5.68 -10.24 -2.88
N GLY A 63 -6.88 -9.68 -2.72
CA GLY A 63 -8.15 -10.39 -2.59
C GLY A 63 -8.86 -10.66 -3.91
#